data_AF-A0A1C5XJF3-F1
#
_entry.id   AF-A0A1C5XJF3-F1
#
_cell.length_a   1.000
_cell.length_b   1.000
_cell.length_c   1.000
_cell.angle_alpha   90.00
_cell.angle_beta   90.00
_cell.angle_gamma   90.00
#
_symmetry.space_group_name_H-M   'P 1'
#
loop_
_entity.id
_entity.type
_entity.pdbx_description
1 polymer ?
#
loop_
_entity_poly.entity_id
_entity_poly.type
_entity_poly.pdbx_seq_one_letter_code
_entity_poly.pdbx_strand_id
1 'polypeptide(L)'
;MNEILTINYESENPTVSARELHEKLHIGTKFTTWFERMKEYGFSEGKEFFPKLGETSEQGGRPQTDFEISVDMAKQICMIQRSPEGKQIRQYFIDLENAWNTPEQIFARALKMADKTIESLKKDNAVLME
;
A
#
# COMPACT_ATOMS: atom_id res chain seq x y z
N MET A 1 -10.56 15.54 2.42
CA MET A 1 -9.27 15.16 1.81
C MET A 1 -9.63 14.40 0.56
N ASN A 2 -9.25 14.86 -0.63
CA ASN A 2 -9.57 14.13 -1.86
C ASN A 2 -8.57 12.98 -1.98
N GLU A 3 -9.03 11.74 -2.01
CA GLU A 3 -8.17 10.57 -2.22
C GLU A 3 -7.54 10.65 -3.62
N ILE A 4 -6.21 10.79 -3.66
CA ILE A 4 -5.45 10.88 -4.92
C ILE A 4 -5.17 9.49 -5.48
N LEU A 5 -4.93 8.53 -4.58
CA LEU A 5 -4.61 7.13 -4.87
C LEU A 5 -5.25 6.22 -3.80
N THR A 6 -5.75 5.07 -4.22
CA THR A 6 -6.30 4.05 -3.33
C THR A 6 -5.19 3.31 -2.60
N ILE A 7 -5.32 3.15 -1.28
CA ILE A 7 -4.35 2.42 -0.44
C ILE A 7 -5.03 1.16 0.13
N ASN A 8 -4.38 0.01 -0.07
CA ASN A 8 -4.75 -1.25 0.55
C ASN A 8 -4.09 -1.38 1.93
N TYR A 9 -4.90 -1.60 2.95
CA TYR A 9 -4.48 -1.78 4.36
C TYR A 9 -4.69 -3.22 4.87
N GLU A 10 -4.93 -4.19 3.99
CA GLU A 10 -5.15 -5.61 4.36
C GLU A 10 -3.88 -6.28 4.91
N SER A 11 -2.71 -5.89 4.40
CA SER A 11 -1.41 -6.36 4.90
C SER A 11 -0.86 -5.45 6.00
N GLU A 12 0.05 -5.99 6.80
CA GLU A 12 0.77 -5.24 7.86
C GLU A 12 1.44 -3.97 7.30
N ASN A 13 2.01 -4.08 6.10
CA ASN A 13 2.52 -2.95 5.34
C ASN A 13 1.50 -2.56 4.27
N PRO A 14 1.01 -1.31 4.26
CA PRO A 14 0.06 -0.87 3.25
C PRO A 14 0.65 -0.90 1.84
N THR A 15 -0.18 -1.26 0.86
CA THR A 15 0.21 -1.32 -0.55
C THR A 15 -0.69 -0.44 -1.40
N VAL A 16 -0.26 -0.19 -2.63
CA VAL A 16 -1.02 0.53 -3.66
C VAL A 16 -0.86 -0.17 -5.00
N SER A 17 -1.83 0.03 -5.89
CA SER A 17 -1.75 -0.49 -7.26
C SER A 17 -0.64 0.22 -8.04
N ALA A 18 0.32 -0.54 -8.55
CA ALA A 18 1.35 -0.01 -9.45
C ALA A 18 0.74 0.55 -10.74
N ARG A 19 -0.38 -0.03 -11.19
CA ARG A 19 -1.09 0.39 -12.40
C ARG A 19 -1.79 1.73 -12.19
N GLU A 20 -2.49 1.88 -11.06
CA GLU A 20 -3.11 3.15 -10.70
C GLU A 20 -2.05 4.25 -10.56
N LEU A 21 -0.91 3.94 -9.92
CA LEU A 21 0.21 4.87 -9.80
C LEU A 21 0.75 5.29 -11.18
N HIS A 22 0.95 4.34 -12.09
CA HIS A 22 1.40 4.60 -13.47
C HIS A 22 0.46 5.57 -14.22
N GLU A 23 -0.85 5.35 -14.09
CA GLU A 23 -1.88 6.18 -14.71
C GLU A 23 -1.89 7.60 -14.13
N LYS A 24 -1.86 7.72 -12.79
CA LYS A 24 -1.86 9.03 -12.10
C LYS A 24 -0.59 9.85 -12.33
N LEU A 25 0.52 9.18 -12.62
CA LEU A 25 1.79 9.81 -12.99
C LEU A 25 1.83 10.21 -14.47
N HIS A 26 0.79 9.92 -15.26
CA HIS A 26 0.69 10.22 -16.69
C HIS A 26 1.88 9.69 -17.52
N ILE A 27 2.33 8.49 -17.21
CA ILE A 27 3.50 7.89 -17.87
C ILE A 27 3.14 7.41 -19.28
N GLY A 28 3.79 7.97 -20.30
CA GLY A 28 3.54 7.62 -21.71
C GLY A 28 4.08 6.26 -22.16
N THR A 29 5.02 5.65 -21.42
CA THR A 29 5.51 4.30 -21.72
C THR A 29 4.54 3.23 -21.22
N LYS A 30 4.33 2.17 -22.00
CA LYS A 30 3.48 1.03 -21.61
C LYS A 30 3.84 0.53 -20.21
N PHE A 31 2.82 0.19 -19.42
CA PHE A 31 2.94 -0.23 -18.02
C PHE A 31 4.03 -1.30 -17.81
N THR A 32 4.01 -2.38 -18.60
CA THR A 32 4.97 -3.49 -18.44
C THR A 32 6.41 -3.02 -18.61
N THR A 33 6.71 -2.29 -19.70
CA THR A 33 8.04 -1.71 -19.95
C THR A 33 8.45 -0.70 -18.88
N TRP A 34 7.50 0.10 -18.39
CA TRP A 34 7.77 1.03 -17.30
C TRP A 34 8.10 0.30 -16.00
N PHE A 35 7.30 -0.69 -15.63
CA PHE A 35 7.42 -1.40 -14.37
C PHE A 35 8.69 -2.26 -14.31
N GLU A 36 9.09 -2.90 -15.41
CA GLU A 36 10.39 -3.59 -15.49
C GLU A 36 11.54 -2.65 -15.11
N ARG A 37 11.57 -1.42 -15.66
CA ARG A 37 12.56 -0.41 -15.27
C ARG A 37 12.43 0.04 -13.82
N MET A 38 11.21 0.11 -13.28
CA MET A 38 11.02 0.52 -11.88
C MET A 38 11.59 -0.51 -10.91
N LYS A 39 11.48 -1.82 -11.22
CA LYS A 39 12.06 -2.89 -10.40
C LYS A 39 13.59 -2.81 -10.31
N GLU A 40 14.26 -2.30 -11.33
CA GLU A 40 15.73 -2.19 -11.39
C GLU A 40 16.33 -1.20 -10.38
N TYR A 41 15.53 -0.37 -9.71
CA TYR A 41 15.99 0.59 -8.71
C TYR A 41 16.26 -0.03 -7.32
N GLY A 42 16.49 -1.34 -7.25
CA GLY A 42 16.86 -2.04 -6.01
C GLY A 42 15.68 -2.57 -5.20
N PHE A 43 14.49 -2.70 -5.80
CA PHE A 43 13.32 -3.30 -5.17
C PHE A 43 13.32 -4.82 -5.35
N SER A 44 12.75 -5.55 -4.39
CA SER A 44 12.68 -7.01 -4.42
C SER A 44 11.23 -7.52 -4.41
N GLU A 45 10.98 -8.59 -5.17
CA GLU A 45 9.70 -9.27 -5.20
C GLU A 45 9.41 -9.92 -3.83
N GLY A 46 8.17 -9.82 -3.36
CA GLY A 46 7.77 -10.34 -2.05
C GLY A 46 8.16 -9.44 -0.88
N LYS A 47 8.80 -8.29 -1.14
CA LYS A 47 9.12 -7.28 -0.12
C LYS A 47 8.55 -5.92 -0.47
N GLU A 48 8.91 -5.36 -1.63
CA GLU A 48 8.43 -4.05 -2.07
C GLU A 48 7.38 -4.13 -3.18
N PHE A 49 7.36 -5.21 -3.96
CA PHE A 49 6.32 -5.44 -4.96
C PHE A 49 5.83 -6.88 -4.94
N PHE A 50 4.56 -7.05 -5.28
CA PHE A 50 3.82 -8.31 -5.18
C PHE A 50 3.00 -8.50 -6.46
N PRO A 51 3.23 -9.58 -7.23
CA PRO A 51 2.44 -9.87 -8.41
C PRO A 51 0.96 -10.10 -8.03
N LYS A 52 0.06 -9.46 -8.76
CA LYS A 52 -1.38 -9.71 -8.71
C LYS A 52 -1.71 -10.64 -9.86
N LEU A 53 -2.25 -11.82 -9.56
CA LEU A 53 -2.80 -12.68 -10.61
C LEU A 53 -3.99 -11.95 -11.26
N GLY A 54 -3.82 -11.53 -12.51
CA GLY A 54 -4.92 -11.02 -13.30
C GLY A 54 -5.94 -12.12 -13.57
N GLU A 55 -7.21 -11.76 -13.60
CA GLU A 55 -8.25 -12.66 -14.11
C GLU A 55 -8.05 -12.84 -15.61
N THR A 56 -8.15 -14.08 -16.09
CA THR A 56 -8.20 -14.35 -17.53
C THR A 56 -9.49 -13.76 -18.07
N SER A 57 -9.40 -12.85 -19.05
CA SER A 57 -10.59 -12.31 -19.71
C SER A 57 -11.47 -13.45 -20.26
N GLU A 58 -12.78 -13.34 -20.12
CA GLU A 58 -13.76 -14.34 -20.61
C GLU A 58 -13.61 -14.64 -22.12
N GLN A 59 -13.00 -13.72 -22.88
CA GLN A 59 -12.75 -13.83 -24.33
C GLN A 59 -11.47 -14.61 -24.70
N GLY A 60 -10.71 -15.10 -23.72
CA GLY A 60 -9.41 -15.74 -23.95
C GLY A 60 -8.28 -14.74 -24.22
N GLY A 61 -7.18 -14.88 -23.49
CA GLY A 61 -6.01 -14.01 -23.57
C GLY A 61 -4.99 -14.31 -22.47
N ARG A 62 -3.75 -13.83 -22.62
CA ARG A 62 -2.76 -13.94 -21.53
C ARG A 62 -3.20 -12.98 -20.40
N PRO A 63 -3.30 -13.45 -19.14
CA PRO A 63 -3.66 -12.59 -18.02
C PRO A 63 -2.75 -11.36 -17.96
N GLN A 64 -3.36 -10.20 -17.73
CA GLN A 64 -2.61 -8.97 -17.56
C GLN A 64 -1.82 -9.07 -16.26
N THR A 65 -0.49 -8.89 -16.33
CA THR A 65 0.35 -8.89 -15.15
C THR A 65 0.25 -7.54 -14.46
N ASP A 66 -0.29 -7.55 -13.25
CA ASP A 66 -0.43 -6.39 -12.38
C ASP A 66 0.38 -6.59 -11.10
N PHE A 67 0.61 -5.51 -10.37
CA PHE A 67 1.40 -5.52 -9.15
C PHE A 67 0.80 -4.60 -8.10
N GLU A 68 0.79 -5.08 -6.87
CA GLU A 68 0.72 -4.23 -5.68
C GLU A 68 2.15 -3.85 -5.30
N ILE A 69 2.36 -2.61 -4.88
CA ILE A 69 3.66 -2.11 -4.39
C ILE A 69 3.50 -1.48 -3.02
N SER A 70 4.53 -1.56 -2.19
CA SER A 70 4.52 -0.88 -0.90
C SER A 70 4.40 0.64 -1.07
N VAL A 71 3.79 1.32 -0.10
CA VAL A 71 3.73 2.79 -0.10
C VAL A 71 5.14 3.41 -0.17
N ASP A 72 6.13 2.79 0.46
CA ASP A 72 7.52 3.22 0.39
C ASP A 72 8.10 3.14 -1.02
N MET A 73 7.86 2.05 -1.75
CA MET A 73 8.24 1.93 -3.16
C MET A 73 7.54 2.99 -4.01
N ALA A 74 6.23 3.21 -3.80
CA ALA A 74 5.48 4.22 -4.51
C ALA A 74 6.04 5.64 -4.29
N LYS A 75 6.40 6.01 -3.04
CA LYS A 75 7.05 7.29 -2.71
C LYS A 75 8.38 7.45 -3.45
N GLN A 76 9.20 6.39 -3.52
CA GLN A 76 10.48 6.42 -4.24
C GLN A 76 10.29 6.55 -5.76
N ILE A 77 9.35 5.80 -6.35
CA ILE A 77 8.99 5.93 -7.77
C ILE A 77 8.57 7.36 -8.09
N CYS A 78 7.73 7.97 -7.25
CA CYS A 78 7.31 9.37 -7.40
C CYS A 78 8.51 10.34 -7.42
N MET A 79 9.54 10.10 -6.60
CA MET A 79 10.77 10.90 -6.62
C MET A 79 11.57 10.71 -7.91
N ILE A 80 11.66 9.47 -8.41
CA ILE A 80 12.39 9.13 -9.64
C ILE A 80 11.75 9.79 -10.86
N GLN A 81 10.42 9.87 -10.93
CA GLN A 81 9.72 10.50 -12.07
C GLN A 81 9.97 12.01 -12.17
N ARG A 82 10.31 12.69 -11.06
CA ARG A 82 10.56 14.14 -11.01
C ARG A 82 9.42 14.97 -11.65
N SER A 83 8.18 14.50 -11.57
CA SER A 83 7.00 15.17 -12.13
C SER A 83 6.20 15.93 -11.04
N PRO A 84 5.41 16.96 -11.42
CA PRO A 84 4.48 17.61 -10.50
C PRO A 84 3.49 16.63 -9.85
N GLU A 85 2.99 15.66 -10.61
CA GLU A 85 2.10 14.61 -10.15
C GLU A 85 2.80 13.71 -9.13
N GLY A 86 4.05 13.30 -9.42
CA GLY A 86 4.86 12.54 -8.48
C GLY A 86 5.07 13.29 -7.17
N LYS A 87 5.33 14.59 -7.23
CA LYS A 87 5.45 15.43 -6.03
C LYS A 87 4.15 15.45 -5.21
N GLN A 88 3.00 15.61 -5.87
CA GLN A 88 1.70 15.65 -5.21
C GLN A 88 1.33 14.31 -4.57
N ILE A 89 1.47 13.20 -5.30
CA ILE A 89 1.18 11.86 -4.80
C ILE A 89 2.09 11.50 -3.63
N ARG A 90 3.39 11.81 -3.74
CA ARG A 90 4.34 11.60 -2.63
C ARG A 90 3.96 12.42 -1.39
N GLN A 91 3.55 13.68 -1.57
CA GLN A 91 3.14 14.53 -0.45
C GLN A 91 1.87 13.97 0.21
N TYR A 92 0.91 13.48 -0.58
CA TYR A 92 -0.28 12.81 -0.06
C TYR A 92 0.07 11.62 0.85
N PHE A 93 1.00 10.75 0.46
CA PHE A 93 1.44 9.66 1.33
C PHE A 93 2.09 10.16 2.62
N ILE A 94 2.95 11.19 2.54
CA ILE A 94 3.60 11.77 3.71
C ILE A 94 2.57 12.39 4.66
N ASP A 95 1.56 13.08 4.13
CA ASP A 95 0.51 13.71 4.92
C ASP A 95 -0.35 12.66 5.64
N LEU A 96 -0.65 11.55 4.96
CA LEU A 96 -1.33 10.40 5.58
C LEU A 96 -0.48 9.77 6.68
N GLU A 97 0.81 9.56 6.46
CA GLU A 97 1.75 9.03 7.47
C GLU A 97 1.83 9.97 8.68
N ASN A 98 1.92 11.28 8.46
CA ASN A 98 1.97 12.27 9.53
C ASN A 98 0.66 12.28 10.32
N ALA A 99 -0.49 12.25 9.66
CA ALA A 99 -1.79 12.16 10.32
C ALA A 99 -1.90 10.87 11.14
N TRP A 100 -1.39 9.75 10.60
CA TRP A 100 -1.36 8.46 11.26
C TRP A 100 -0.41 8.41 12.48
N ASN A 101 0.64 9.23 12.48
CA ASN A 101 1.67 9.27 13.52
C ASN A 101 1.48 10.41 14.54
N THR A 102 0.32 11.08 14.54
CA THR A 102 -0.01 12.04 15.61
C THR A 102 -0.06 11.34 16.97
N PRO A 103 0.36 12.00 18.08
CA PRO A 103 0.29 11.42 19.41
C PRO A 103 -1.09 10.87 19.74
N GLU A 104 -2.14 11.61 19.39
CA GLU A 104 -3.53 11.24 19.62
C GLU A 104 -3.90 9.93 18.91
N GLN A 105 -3.49 9.76 17.64
CA GLN A 105 -3.74 8.54 16.89
C GLN A 105 -2.92 7.36 17.39
N ILE A 106 -1.67 7.58 17.81
CA ILE A 106 -0.84 6.56 18.43
C ILE A 106 -1.50 6.07 19.73
N PHE A 107 -1.92 7.00 20.61
CA PHE A 107 -2.62 6.67 21.84
C PHE A 107 -3.94 5.93 21.59
N ALA A 108 -4.74 6.37 20.61
CA ALA A 108 -5.99 5.69 20.25
C ALA A 108 -5.77 4.22 19.85
N ARG A 109 -4.69 3.92 19.12
CA ARG A 109 -4.34 2.53 18.77
C ARG A 109 -3.86 1.74 19.98
N ALA A 110 -3.00 2.33 20.82
CA ALA A 110 -2.52 1.68 22.03
C ALA A 110 -3.69 1.32 22.96
N LEU A 111 -4.66 2.23 23.13
CA LEU A 111 -5.86 1.99 23.90
C LEU A 111 -6.69 0.83 23.32
N LYS A 112 -6.94 0.84 22.01
CA LYS A 112 -7.66 -0.25 21.33
C LYS A 112 -6.95 -1.60 21.45
N MET A 113 -5.62 -1.63 21.46
CA MET A 113 -4.84 -2.85 21.70
C MET A 113 -4.99 -3.33 23.14
N ALA A 114 -4.90 -2.42 24.12
CA ALA A 114 -5.09 -2.74 25.53
C ALA A 114 -6.49 -3.30 25.79
N ASP A 115 -7.53 -2.70 25.20
CA ASP A 115 -8.91 -3.18 25.32
C ASP A 115 -9.05 -4.62 24.80
N LYS A 116 -8.51 -4.92 23.61
CA LYS A 116 -8.50 -6.28 23.06
C LYS A 116 -7.78 -7.29 23.97
N THR A 117 -6.65 -6.90 24.56
CA THR A 117 -5.92 -7.75 25.50
C THR A 117 -6.75 -8.01 26.76
N ILE A 118 -7.40 -6.99 27.31
CA ILE A 118 -8.28 -7.13 28.48
C ILE A 118 -9.45 -8.05 28.17
N GLU A 119 -10.08 -7.92 27.00
CA GLU A 119 -11.18 -8.81 26.59
C GLU A 119 -10.72 -10.27 26.47
N SER A 120 -9.56 -10.51 25.85
CA SER A 120 -8.97 -11.86 25.78
C SER A 120 -8.72 -12.44 27.17
N LEU A 121 -8.07 -11.68 28.05
CA LEU A 121 -7.76 -12.13 29.41
C LEU A 121 -9.02 -12.41 30.23
N LYS A 122 -10.07 -11.59 30.07
CA LYS A 122 -11.37 -11.83 30.72
C LYS A 122 -11.99 -13.14 30.24
N LYS A 123 -11.92 -13.41 28.94
CA LYS A 123 -12.43 -14.65 28.35
C LYS A 123 -11.64 -15.87 28.87
N ASP A 124 -10.32 -15.79 28.89
CA ASP A 124 -9.46 -16.87 29.36
C ASP A 124 -9.69 -17.18 30.85
N ASN A 125 -9.80 -16.13 31.69
CA ASN A 125 -10.11 -16.28 33.10
C ASN A 125 -11.51 -16.87 33.35
N ALA A 126 -12.49 -16.56 32.50
CA ALA A 126 -13.83 -17.14 32.61
C ALA A 126 -13.82 -18.65 32.31
N VAL A 127 -13.06 -19.09 31.31
CA VAL A 127 -12.90 -20.52 30.97
C VAL A 127 -12.18 -21.28 32.08
N LEU A 128 -11.23 -20.67 32.79
CA LEU A 128 -10.52 -21.32 33.90
C LEU A 128 -11.37 -21.46 35.18
N MET A 129 -12.51 -20.77 35.28
CA MET A 129 -13.43 -20.86 36.41
C MET A 129 -14.61 -21.82 36.18
N GLU A 130 -14.72 -22.40 34.99
CA GLU A 130 -15.63 -23.52 34.65
C GLU A 130 -14.93 -24.87 34.80
#